data_AF-A0A2D5R448-F1
#
_entry.id   AF-A0A2D5R448-F1
#
_cell.length_a   1.000
_cell.length_b   1.000
_cell.length_c   1.000
_cell.angle_alpha   90.00
_cell.angle_beta   90.00
_cell.angle_gamma   90.00
#
_symmetry.space_group_name_H-M   'P 1'
#
loop_
_entity.id
_entity.type
_entity.pdbx_description
1 polymer ?
#
loop_
_entity_poly.entity_id
_entity_poly.type
_entity_poly.pdbx_seq_one_letter_code
_entity_poly.pdbx_strand_id
1 'polypeptide(L)'
;MAGQEVRAYNFAASDTAALVGPSRGRLQGVLVNAAAAAAFTIRSGSATGEIILQLTLPVGWNDVYIPNDGILADNGCFVSAFTGTGNVMTLLIE
;
A
#
# COMPACT_ATOMS: atom_id res chain seq x y z
N MET A 1 10.21 -8.55 19.30
CA MET A 1 8.96 -9.33 19.13
C MET A 1 9.30 -10.61 18.37
N ALA A 2 8.68 -11.75 18.69
CA ALA A 2 8.88 -12.97 17.91
C ALA A 2 8.46 -12.70 16.45
N GLY A 3 9.28 -13.10 15.48
CA GLY A 3 9.20 -12.69 14.09
C GLY A 3 7.81 -12.90 13.50
N GLN A 4 7.12 -11.80 13.20
CA GLN A 4 5.92 -11.85 12.38
C GLN A 4 6.38 -11.93 10.92
N GLU A 5 5.75 -12.81 10.16
CA GLU A 5 6.07 -13.03 8.76
C GLU A 5 5.63 -11.82 7.94
N VAL A 6 6.57 -11.11 7.33
CA VAL A 6 6.23 -10.08 6.35
C VAL A 6 5.68 -10.73 5.09
N ARG A 7 4.49 -10.30 4.65
CA ARG A 7 3.82 -10.76 3.45
C ARG A 7 3.79 -9.66 2.41
N ALA A 8 4.02 -10.03 1.15
CA ALA A 8 4.00 -9.13 0.01
C ALA A 8 2.72 -9.33 -0.82
N TYR A 9 2.04 -8.24 -1.14
CA TYR A 9 0.79 -8.25 -1.92
C TYR A 9 0.89 -7.30 -3.10
N ASN A 10 0.62 -7.81 -4.30
CA ASN A 10 0.50 -6.97 -5.48
C ASN A 10 -0.91 -6.40 -5.60
N PHE A 11 -0.99 -5.14 -6.01
CA PHE A 11 -2.21 -4.42 -6.31
C PHE A 11 -1.99 -3.63 -7.61
N ALA A 12 -2.74 -3.96 -8.67
CA ALA A 12 -2.63 -3.29 -9.96
C ALA A 12 -3.52 -2.05 -10.00
N ALA A 13 -3.15 -1.04 -10.80
CA ALA A 13 -3.99 0.15 -10.98
C ALA A 13 -5.33 -0.16 -11.68
N SER A 14 -5.45 -1.34 -12.31
CA SER A 14 -6.71 -1.86 -12.86
C SER A 14 -7.60 -2.54 -11.82
N ASP A 15 -7.08 -2.82 -10.62
CA ASP A 15 -7.84 -3.50 -9.58
C ASP A 15 -8.89 -2.56 -8.98
N THR A 16 -10.01 -3.14 -8.57
CA THR A 16 -11.02 -2.40 -7.82
C THR A 16 -10.49 -2.11 -6.41
N ALA A 17 -10.77 -0.91 -5.89
CA ALA A 17 -10.41 -0.53 -4.53
C ALA A 17 -10.83 -1.61 -3.52
N ALA A 18 -9.85 -2.14 -2.78
CA ALA A 18 -10.05 -3.29 -1.93
C ALA A 18 -9.10 -3.29 -0.73
N LEU A 19 -9.41 -4.16 0.22
CA LEU A 19 -8.59 -4.41 1.39
C LEU A 19 -7.44 -5.37 1.04
N VAL A 20 -6.22 -4.99 1.39
CA VAL A 20 -5.00 -5.77 1.20
C VAL A 20 -4.47 -6.17 2.57
N GLY A 21 -4.23 -7.47 2.77
CA GLY A 21 -3.91 -8.04 4.09
C GLY A 21 -5.05 -7.80 5.09
N PRO A 22 -6.18 -8.53 4.99
CA PRO A 22 -7.42 -8.27 5.75
C PRO A 22 -7.34 -8.73 7.21
N SER A 23 -6.33 -8.25 7.92
CA SER A 23 -6.07 -8.46 9.35
C SER A 23 -5.35 -7.25 9.90
N ARG A 24 -5.31 -7.11 11.23
CA ARG A 24 -4.45 -6.12 11.88
C ARG A 24 -3.00 -6.35 11.46
N GLY A 25 -2.35 -5.34 10.92
CA GLY A 25 -0.96 -5.43 10.46
C GLY A 25 -0.27 -4.08 10.41
N ARG A 26 1.03 -4.11 10.13
CA ARG A 26 1.88 -2.92 9.97
C ARG A 26 2.36 -2.84 8.54
N LEU A 27 2.09 -1.72 7.88
CA LEU A 27 2.64 -1.43 6.56
C LEU A 27 4.13 -1.07 6.72
N GLN A 28 4.99 -1.96 6.25
CA GLN A 28 6.45 -1.85 6.36
C GLN A 28 7.08 -1.19 5.13
N GLY A 29 6.43 -1.28 3.97
CA GLY A 29 6.95 -0.67 2.75
C GLY A 29 5.97 -0.72 1.60
N VAL A 30 6.18 0.16 0.63
CA VAL A 30 5.40 0.23 -0.61
C VAL A 30 6.36 0.39 -1.78
N LEU A 31 6.40 -0.62 -2.65
CA LEU A 31 7.14 -0.56 -3.91
C LEU A 31 6.16 -0.30 -5.04
N VAL A 32 6.52 0.56 -6.00
CA VAL A 32 5.67 0.86 -7.15
C VAL A 32 6.48 0.75 -8.43
N ASN A 33 6.05 -0.16 -9.29
CA ASN A 33 6.41 -0.18 -10.69
C ASN A 33 5.49 0.78 -11.45
N ALA A 34 5.94 2.02 -11.66
CA ALA A 34 5.13 3.06 -12.29
C ALA A 34 5.42 3.13 -13.80
N ALA A 35 4.55 2.54 -14.62
CA ALA A 35 4.52 2.73 -16.07
C ALA A 35 4.02 4.14 -16.48
N ALA A 36 3.19 4.77 -15.64
CA ALA A 36 2.72 6.15 -15.74
C ALA A 36 2.81 6.82 -14.36
N ALA A 37 2.76 8.16 -14.29
CA ALA A 37 2.76 8.89 -13.02
C ALA A 37 1.66 8.33 -12.09
N ALA A 38 2.05 7.92 -10.90
CA ALA A 38 1.17 7.22 -9.98
C ALA A 38 0.67 8.16 -8.89
N ALA A 39 -0.59 8.02 -8.52
CA ALA A 39 -1.11 8.53 -7.26
C ALA A 39 -1.81 7.37 -6.55
N PHE A 40 -1.71 7.32 -5.22
CA PHE A 40 -2.46 6.36 -4.43
C PHE A 40 -2.77 6.89 -3.04
N THR A 41 -3.79 6.27 -2.44
CA THR A 41 -4.20 6.49 -1.07
C THR A 41 -4.43 5.13 -0.42
N ILE A 42 -3.79 4.91 0.72
CA ILE A 42 -4.01 3.76 1.60
C ILE A 42 -4.72 4.25 2.85
N ARG A 43 -5.79 3.54 3.22
CA ARG A 43 -6.61 3.79 4.40
C ARG A 43 -6.57 2.61 5.34
N SER A 44 -6.82 2.85 6.62
CA SER A 44 -6.99 1.77 7.60
C SER A 44 -8.36 1.11 7.44
N GLY A 45 -8.39 -0.16 7.03
CA GLY A 45 -9.55 -1.06 7.08
C GLY A 45 -10.67 -0.86 6.04
N SER A 46 -10.97 0.36 5.61
CA SER A 46 -12.11 0.60 4.69
C SER A 46 -11.97 1.85 3.83
N ALA A 47 -12.90 2.02 2.88
CA ALA A 47 -12.97 3.21 2.01
C ALA A 47 -13.21 4.52 2.78
N THR A 48 -13.81 4.45 3.96
CA THR A 48 -14.06 5.60 4.84
C THR A 48 -13.10 5.67 6.02
N GLY A 49 -12.16 4.73 6.12
CA GLY A 49 -11.12 4.71 7.15
C GLY A 49 -10.17 5.89 7.03
N GLU A 50 -9.40 6.10 8.11
CA GLU A 50 -8.36 7.11 8.18
C GLU A 50 -7.30 6.89 7.10
N ILE A 51 -6.84 7.98 6.47
CA ILE A 51 -5.74 7.93 5.51
C ILE A 51 -4.44 7.72 6.26
N ILE A 52 -3.77 6.61 5.99
CA ILE A 52 -2.49 6.27 6.63
C ILE A 52 -1.29 6.55 5.73
N LEU A 53 -1.48 6.54 4.40
CA LEU A 53 -0.45 6.91 3.44
C LEU A 53 -1.10 7.47 2.17
N GLN A 54 -0.59 8.60 1.67
CA GLN A 54 -1.03 9.20 0.42
C GLN A 54 0.17 9.85 -0.26
N LEU A 55 0.47 9.42 -1.48
CA LEU A 55 1.64 9.87 -2.22
C LEU A 55 1.32 10.01 -3.72
N THR A 56 2.10 10.88 -4.37
CA THR A 56 2.24 10.96 -5.83
C THR A 56 3.68 10.61 -6.19
N LEU A 57 3.86 9.80 -7.22
CA LEU A 57 5.16 9.26 -7.62
C LEU A 57 5.41 9.47 -9.12
N PRO A 58 6.67 9.74 -9.52
CA PRO A 58 7.04 9.81 -10.93
C PRO A 58 7.01 8.43 -11.60
N VAL A 59 7.09 8.44 -12.92
CA VAL A 59 7.31 7.21 -13.72
C VAL A 59 8.64 6.57 -13.35
N GLY A 60 8.67 5.24 -13.25
CA GLY A 60 9.85 4.46 -12.93
C GLY A 60 9.66 3.56 -11.71
N TRP A 61 10.77 3.03 -11.20
CA TRP A 61 10.77 2.24 -9.98
C TRP A 61 10.83 3.16 -8.77
N ASN A 62 9.82 3.06 -7.91
CA ASN A 62 9.72 3.86 -6.69
C ASN A 62 9.66 2.94 -5.47
N ASP A 63 10.38 3.30 -4.42
CA ASP A 63 10.35 2.63 -3.13
C ASP A 63 10.06 3.66 -2.04
N VAL A 64 9.01 3.40 -1.25
CA VAL A 64 8.58 4.29 -0.18
C VAL A 64 9.24 3.85 1.12
N TYR A 65 10.16 4.69 1.59
CA TYR A 65 10.78 4.51 2.89
C TYR A 65 9.80 4.83 4.02
N ILE A 66 9.47 3.83 4.84
CA ILE A 66 8.65 3.98 6.05
C ILE A 66 9.55 3.71 7.26
N PRO A 67 9.79 4.71 8.13
CA PRO A 67 10.66 4.55 9.29
C PRO A 67 9.98 3.78 10.44
N ASN A 68 10.79 3.35 11.41
CA ASN A 68 10.35 2.66 12.64
C ASN A 68 9.60 1.35 12.36
N ASP A 69 8.67 0.94 13.24
CA ASP A 69 7.84 -0.26 13.11
C ASP A 69 6.73 -0.15 12.03
N GLY A 70 6.92 0.68 11.00
CA GLY A 70 5.90 0.90 9.98
C GLY A 70 4.65 1.64 10.46
N ILE A 71 3.62 1.66 9.61
CA ILE A 71 2.34 2.33 9.89
C ILE A 71 1.29 1.29 10.28
N LEU A 72 0.64 1.47 11.43
CA LEU A 72 -0.39 0.55 11.91
C LEU A 72 -1.68 0.65 11.07
N ALA A 73 -2.17 -0.48 10.59
CA ALA A 73 -3.47 -0.63 9.95
C ALA A 73 -4.32 -1.63 10.75
N ASP A 74 -5.26 -1.12 11.56
CA ASP A 74 -6.00 -1.93 12.53
C ASP A 74 -6.81 -3.06 11.92
N ASN A 75 -7.28 -2.87 10.68
CA ASN A 75 -8.05 -3.86 9.94
C ASN A 75 -7.51 -4.07 8.52
N GLY A 76 -6.21 -3.90 8.30
CA GLY A 76 -5.57 -4.06 6.99
C GLY A 76 -5.50 -2.78 6.16
N CYS A 77 -4.81 -2.84 5.02
CA CYS A 77 -4.55 -1.68 4.16
C CYS A 77 -5.58 -1.60 3.04
N PHE A 78 -6.51 -0.65 3.10
CA PHE A 78 -7.48 -0.41 2.04
C PHE A 78 -6.90 0.52 0.98
N VAL A 79 -6.70 0.02 -0.24
CA VAL A 79 -6.18 0.82 -1.37
C VAL A 79 -7.35 1.49 -2.08
N SER A 80 -7.50 2.81 -1.95
CA SER A 80 -8.72 3.51 -2.42
C SER A 80 -8.62 4.18 -3.79
N ALA A 81 -7.42 4.52 -4.27
CA ALA A 81 -7.26 5.37 -5.46
C ALA A 81 -5.92 5.17 -6.17
N PHE A 82 -5.54 3.94 -6.52
CA PHE A 82 -4.30 3.71 -7.26
C PHE A 82 -4.47 4.03 -8.76
N THR A 83 -3.72 5.00 -9.26
CA THR A 83 -3.84 5.52 -10.63
C THR A 83 -2.62 5.23 -11.49
N GLY A 84 -2.79 5.44 -12.80
CA GLY A 84 -1.76 5.28 -13.83
C GLY A 84 -1.82 3.90 -14.48
N THR A 85 -2.22 3.88 -15.75
CA THR A 85 -2.42 2.63 -16.50
C THR A 85 -1.12 1.81 -16.56
N GLY A 86 -1.22 0.52 -16.20
CA GLY A 86 -0.08 -0.40 -16.18
C GLY A 86 0.77 -0.32 -14.92
N ASN A 87 0.43 0.53 -13.95
CA ASN A 87 1.13 0.59 -12.67
C ASN A 87 0.80 -0.63 -11.81
N VAL A 88 1.81 -1.12 -11.09
CA VAL A 88 1.66 -2.19 -10.09
C VAL A 88 2.34 -1.73 -8.81
N MET A 89 1.60 -1.82 -7.70
CA MET A 89 2.10 -1.54 -6.37
C MET A 89 2.25 -2.86 -5.61
N THR A 90 3.30 -2.98 -4.80
CA THR A 90 3.53 -4.08 -3.89
C THR A 90 3.54 -3.54 -2.46
N LEU A 91 2.63 -4.03 -1.62
CA LEU A 91 2.56 -3.70 -0.19
C LEU A 91 3.27 -4.78 0.61
N LEU A 92 4.18 -4.36 1.50
CA LEU A 92 4.83 -5.22 2.48
C LEU A 92 4.13 -5.03 3.83
N ILE A 93 3.46 -6.06 4.32
CA ILE A 93 2.65 -6.01 5.55
C ILE A 93 3.14 -7.08 6.52
N GLU A 94 3.45 -6.66 7.75
CA GLU A 94 3.74 -7.51 8.91
C GLU A 94 2.47 -7.76 9.74
#